data_AF-A0AAD5IJQ6-F1
#
_entry.id   AF-A0AAD5IJQ6-F1
#
_cell.length_a   1.000
_cell.length_b   1.000
_cell.length_c   1.000
_cell.angle_alpha   90.00
_cell.angle_beta   90.00
_cell.angle_gamma   90.00
#
_symmetry.space_group_name_H-M   'P 1'
#
loop_
_entity.id
_entity.type
_entity.pdbx_description
1 polymer ?
#
loop_
_entity_poly.entity_id
_entity_poly.type
_entity_poly.pdbx_seq_one_letter_code
_entity_poly.pdbx_strand_id
1 'polypeptide(L)'
;MIREVKEVDLENARDEASMYLRVRVVISIDVPLQRCLRVDLSGTGVVTTILLRYERFTDYCFTCGFVGHVVSKCPDESVQSEPLSDQQRRLGAWLRT
;
A
#
# COMPACT_ATOMS: atom_id res chain seq x y z
N MET A 1 6.50 -6.98 3.23
CA MET A 1 7.37 -5.81 3.50
C MET A 1 8.00 -5.37 2.18
N ILE A 2 8.24 -4.07 1.96
CA ILE A 2 8.93 -3.59 0.74
C ILE A 2 10.39 -4.04 0.79
N ARG A 3 10.88 -4.63 -0.30
CA ARG A 3 12.25 -5.16 -0.41
C ARG A 3 13.05 -4.35 -1.43
N GLU A 4 13.25 -4.89 -2.62
CA GLU A 4 14.13 -4.33 -3.64
C GLU A 4 13.35 -3.39 -4.57
N VAL A 5 13.93 -2.23 -4.88
CA VAL A 5 13.42 -1.35 -5.93
C VAL A 5 13.92 -1.85 -7.28
N LYS A 6 12.99 -2.14 -8.19
CA LYS A 6 13.29 -2.57 -9.56
C LYS A 6 13.33 -1.40 -10.53
N GLU A 7 12.44 -0.44 -10.36
CA GLU A 7 12.26 0.66 -11.29
C GLU A 7 11.66 1.88 -10.59
N VAL A 8 12.07 3.07 -11.01
CA VAL A 8 11.52 4.34 -10.54
C VAL A 8 11.09 5.14 -11.77
N ASP A 9 9.83 5.52 -11.83
CA ASP A 9 9.28 6.31 -12.93
C ASP A 9 9.67 7.79 -12.77
N LEU A 10 10.88 8.11 -13.23
CA LEU A 10 11.44 9.46 -13.16
C LEU A 10 10.85 10.40 -14.22
N GLU A 11 10.24 9.87 -15.28
CA GLU A 11 9.56 10.68 -16.29
C GLU A 11 8.27 11.26 -15.70
N ASN A 12 7.47 10.43 -15.02
CA ASN A 12 6.31 10.90 -14.26
C ASN A 12 6.71 11.89 -13.15
N ALA A 13 7.87 11.69 -12.52
CA ALA A 13 8.34 12.56 -11.45
C ALA A 13 8.72 13.98 -11.93
N ARG A 14 8.98 14.17 -13.22
CA ARG A 14 9.32 15.48 -13.82
C ARG A 14 8.10 16.28 -14.23
N ASP A 15 6.94 15.65 -14.30
CA ASP A 15 5.69 16.35 -14.55
C ASP A 15 5.30 17.14 -13.29
N GLU A 16 5.28 18.47 -13.38
CA GLU A 16 4.93 19.37 -12.27
C GLU A 16 3.50 19.14 -11.76
N ALA A 17 2.63 18.49 -12.54
CA ALA A 17 1.29 18.09 -12.11
C ALA A 17 1.25 16.76 -11.34
N SER A 18 2.35 15.98 -11.35
CA SER A 18 2.41 14.68 -10.69
C SER A 18 2.61 14.80 -9.18
N MET A 19 1.55 14.56 -8.42
CA MET A 19 1.58 14.58 -6.96
C MET A 19 2.15 13.29 -6.32
N TYR A 20 2.71 12.37 -7.11
CA TYR A 20 3.15 11.06 -6.64
C TYR A 20 4.30 10.50 -7.47
N LEU A 21 5.15 9.68 -6.83
CA LEU A 21 6.21 8.92 -7.48
C LEU A 21 5.75 7.47 -7.65
N ARG A 22 5.84 6.94 -8.88
CA ARG A 22 5.56 5.53 -9.15
C ARG A 22 6.85 4.74 -9.07
N VAL A 23 6.83 3.66 -8.30
CA VAL A 23 7.99 2.82 -8.06
C VAL A 23 7.57 1.37 -8.19
N ARG A 24 8.33 0.59 -8.96
CA ARG A 24 8.17 -0.85 -9.03
C ARG A 24 9.11 -1.49 -8.02
N VAL A 25 8.54 -2.26 -7.09
CA VAL A 25 9.29 -2.89 -6.00
C VAL A 25 8.96 -4.37 -5.88
N VAL A 26 9.88 -5.15 -5.32
CA VAL A 26 9.62 -6.49 -4.79
C VAL A 26 9.03 -6.33 -3.40
N ILE A 27 7.91 -7.00 -3.13
CA ILE A 27 7.30 -7.03 -1.80
C ILE A 27 7.14 -8.47 -1.31
N SER A 28 7.31 -8.67 -0.01
CA SER A 28 6.88 -9.91 0.66
C SER A 28 5.38 -9.87 0.95
N ILE A 29 4.68 -10.94 0.57
CA ILE A 29 3.22 -11.12 0.72
C ILE A 29 2.85 -11.98 1.94
N ASP A 30 3.85 -12.57 2.59
CA ASP A 30 3.78 -13.31 3.86
C ASP A 30 3.49 -12.42 5.07
N VAL A 31 3.43 -11.10 4.88
CA VAL A 31 3.06 -10.11 5.89
C VAL A 31 2.05 -9.12 5.30
N PRO A 32 1.25 -8.45 6.16
CA PRO A 32 0.32 -7.44 5.69
C PRO A 32 1.02 -6.33 4.91
N LEU A 33 0.35 -5.80 3.88
CA LEU A 33 0.90 -4.69 3.11
C LEU A 33 1.07 -3.45 3.98
N GLN A 34 2.26 -2.83 3.90
CA GLN A 34 2.54 -1.59 4.61
C GLN A 34 1.72 -0.45 4.00
N ARG A 35 0.95 0.28 4.81
CA ARG A 35 0.07 1.35 4.32
C ARG A 35 0.75 2.72 4.26
N CYS A 36 1.81 2.89 5.04
CA CYS A 36 2.60 4.11 5.07
C CYS A 36 4.07 3.79 5.29
N LEU A 37 4.92 4.73 4.85
CA LEU A 37 6.34 4.73 5.10
C LEU A 37 6.67 5.98 5.91
N ARG A 38 7.44 5.81 6.98
CA ARG A 38 7.98 6.93 7.77
C ARG A 38 9.42 7.12 7.36
N VAL A 39 9.73 8.25 6.75
CA VAL A 39 11.05 8.55 6.18
C VAL A 39 11.44 9.99 6.47
N ASP A 40 12.69 10.18 6.86
CA ASP A 40 13.34 11.48 6.83
C ASP A 40 13.90 11.70 5.44
N LEU A 41 13.22 12.53 4.65
CA LEU A 41 13.60 12.83 3.27
C LEU A 41 14.73 13.87 3.20
N SER A 42 14.84 14.73 4.22
CA SER A 42 15.77 15.86 4.23
C SER A 42 17.06 15.58 4.99
N GLY A 43 17.14 14.46 5.72
CA GLY A 43 18.28 14.14 6.59
C GLY A 43 18.38 15.04 7.82
N THR A 44 17.31 15.79 8.13
CA THR A 44 17.25 16.78 9.21
C THR A 44 16.63 16.21 10.48
N GLY A 45 16.28 14.92 10.49
CA GLY A 45 15.54 14.24 11.55
C GLY A 45 14.03 14.44 11.49
N VAL A 46 13.51 15.23 10.53
CA VAL A 46 12.07 15.47 10.36
C VAL A 46 11.45 14.29 9.62
N VAL A 47 10.79 13.42 10.36
CA VAL A 47 10.14 12.23 9.81
C VAL A 47 8.81 12.60 9.13
N THR A 48 8.76 12.43 7.81
CA THR A 48 7.54 12.57 7.02
C THR A 48 6.86 11.21 6.89
N THR A 49 5.53 11.18 7.05
CA THR A 49 4.72 9.98 6.78
C THR A 49 4.19 10.04 5.36
N ILE A 50 4.63 9.11 4.51
CA ILE A 50 4.20 8.96 3.13
C ILE A 50 3.15 7.85 3.07
N LEU A 51 2.00 8.12 2.45
CA LEU A 51 0.99 7.10 2.19
C LEU A 51 1.37 6.29 0.95
N LEU A 52 1.29 4.97 1.07
CA LEU A 52 1.60 4.05 -0.03
C LEU A 52 0.32 3.71 -0.78
N ARG A 53 0.34 3.89 -2.11
CA ARG A 53 -0.71 3.45 -3.02
C ARG A 53 -0.16 2.26 -3.81
N TYR A 54 -0.80 1.11 -3.64
CA TYR A 54 -0.50 -0.07 -4.44
C TYR A 54 -1.52 -0.16 -5.57
N GLU A 55 -1.05 -0.50 -6.75
CA GLU A 55 -1.85 -0.76 -7.94
C GLU A 55 -1.81 -2.26 -8.25
N ARG A 56 -2.82 -2.77 -8.98
CA ARG A 56 -2.83 -4.13 -9.57
C ARG A 56 -2.81 -5.32 -8.58
N PHE A 57 -3.42 -5.17 -7.40
CA PHE A 57 -3.65 -6.31 -6.49
C PHE A 57 -5.13 -6.69 -6.48
N THR A 58 -5.46 -7.81 -7.14
CA THR A 58 -6.85 -8.31 -7.27
C THR A 58 -7.34 -9.04 -6.02
N ASP A 59 -6.45 -9.73 -5.31
CA ASP A 59 -6.80 -10.60 -4.19
C ASP A 59 -6.25 -10.07 -2.87
N TYR A 60 -6.70 -8.89 -2.44
CA TYR A 60 -6.29 -8.29 -1.17
C TYR A 60 -7.43 -8.29 -0.14
N CYS A 61 -7.11 -8.73 1.08
CA CYS A 61 -8.06 -8.73 2.18
C CYS A 61 -7.99 -7.41 2.94
N PHE A 62 -9.03 -6.59 2.83
CA PHE A 62 -9.12 -5.31 3.53
C PHE A 62 -9.14 -5.44 5.04
N THR A 63 -9.54 -6.60 5.52
CA THR A 63 -9.73 -6.91 6.93
C THR A 63 -8.41 -7.26 7.61
N CYS A 64 -7.72 -8.33 7.16
CA CYS A 64 -6.45 -8.77 7.75
C CYS A 64 -5.20 -8.16 7.09
N GLY A 65 -5.35 -7.55 5.91
CA GLY A 65 -4.27 -6.85 5.21
C GLY A 65 -3.34 -7.72 4.37
N PHE A 66 -3.66 -9.00 4.19
CA PHE A 66 -2.87 -9.95 3.40
C PHE A 66 -3.30 -10.00 1.93
N VAL A 67 -2.36 -10.38 1.08
CA VAL A 67 -2.60 -10.71 -0.34
C VAL A 67 -2.83 -12.22 -0.47
N GLY A 68 -3.69 -12.61 -1.42
CA GLY A 68 -4.03 -13.98 -1.77
C GLY A 68 -5.50 -14.35 -1.52
N HIS A 69 -6.28 -13.48 -0.88
CA HIS A 69 -7.71 -13.71 -0.65
C HIS A 69 -8.47 -12.38 -0.50
N VAL A 70 -9.77 -12.43 -0.79
CA VAL A 70 -10.71 -11.34 -0.51
C VAL A 70 -11.33 -11.50 0.88
N VAL A 71 -11.96 -10.45 1.41
CA VAL A 71 -12.58 -10.44 2.75
C VAL A 71 -13.52 -11.62 2.98
N SER A 72 -14.34 -11.99 1.99
CA SER A 72 -15.27 -13.13 2.10
C SER A 72 -14.60 -14.50 2.21
N LYS A 73 -13.31 -14.59 1.92
CA LYS A 73 -12.49 -15.81 2.05
C LYS A 73 -11.41 -15.66 3.12
N CYS A 74 -11.55 -14.68 4.01
CA CYS A 74 -10.60 -14.46 5.09
C CYS A 74 -10.67 -15.62 6.09
N PRO A 75 -9.55 -16.33 6.34
CA PRO A 75 -9.53 -17.45 7.29
C PRO A 75 -9.63 -16.97 8.75
N ASP A 76 -9.39 -15.69 9.00
CA ASP A 76 -9.54 -15.08 10.31
C ASP A 76 -11.00 -14.66 10.52
N GLU A 77 -11.73 -15.50 11.25
CA GLU A 77 -13.15 -15.30 11.56
C GLU A 77 -13.37 -14.16 12.58
N SER A 78 -12.36 -13.82 13.38
CA SER A 78 -12.45 -12.79 14.43
C SER A 78 -12.68 -11.38 13.88
N VAL A 79 -12.43 -11.20 12.59
CA VAL A 79 -12.44 -9.89 11.94
C VAL A 79 -13.57 -9.76 10.89
N GLN A 80 -14.36 -10.82 10.69
CA GLN A 80 -15.48 -10.79 9.73
C GLN A 80 -16.68 -9.97 10.20
N SER A 81 -16.81 -9.73 11.51
CA SER A 81 -17.90 -8.95 12.11
C SER A 81 -17.62 -7.46 12.26
N GLU A 82 -16.38 -7.03 12.06
CA GLU A 82 -15.97 -5.63 12.23
C GLU A 82 -16.17 -4.85 10.92
N PRO A 83 -16.86 -3.70 10.94
CA PRO A 83 -16.99 -2.87 9.76
C PRO A 83 -15.61 -2.35 9.31
N LEU A 84 -15.35 -2.37 7.99
CA LEU A 84 -14.14 -1.76 7.45
C LEU A 84 -14.06 -0.28 7.83
N SER A 85 -12.95 0.11 8.44
CA SER A 85 -12.59 1.50 8.71
C SER A 85 -12.52 2.31 7.41
N ASP A 86 -12.68 3.62 7.53
CA ASP A 86 -12.52 4.55 6.41
C ASP A 86 -11.16 4.42 5.72
N GLN A 87 -10.11 4.12 6.49
CA GLN A 87 -8.77 3.91 5.94
C GLN A 87 -8.71 2.65 5.07
N GLN A 88 -9.36 1.56 5.47
CA GLN A 88 -9.45 0.32 4.69
C GLN A 88 -10.28 0.54 3.41
N ARG A 89 -11.35 1.33 3.49
CA ARG A 89 -12.19 1.68 2.32
C ARG A 89 -11.44 2.50 1.28
N ARG A 90 -10.67 3.52 1.71
CA ARG A 90 -9.85 4.36 0.82
C ARG A 90 -8.77 3.54 0.09
N LEU A 91 -8.14 2.61 0.80
CA LEU A 91 -7.15 1.70 0.20
C LEU A 91 -7.78 0.84 -0.91
N GLY A 92 -9.02 0.39 -0.73
CA GLY A 92 -9.72 -0.42 -1.74
C GLY A 92 -10.08 0.31 -3.01
N ALA A 93 -10.22 1.63 -2.97
CA ALA A 93 -10.39 2.42 -4.18
C ALA A 93 -9.12 2.40 -5.05
N TRP A 94 -7.94 2.43 -4.43
CA TRP A 94 -6.65 2.50 -5.15
C TRP A 94 -6.14 1.16 -5.66
N LEU A 95 -6.38 0.07 -4.92
CA LEU A 95 -5.95 -1.27 -5.35
C LEU A 95 -6.67 -1.79 -6.61
N ARG A 96 -7.84 -1.21 -6.94
CA ARG A 96 -8.66 -1.57 -8.10
C ARG A 96 -8.34 -0.77 -9.37
N THR A 97 -7.49 0.25 -9.26
CA THR A 97 -6.93 1.03 -10.38
C THR A 97 -5.63 0.40 -10.88
#